data_AF-I9FV20-F1
#
_entry.id   AF-I9FV20-F1
#
_cell.length_a   1.000
_cell.length_b   1.000
_cell.length_c   1.000
_cell.angle_alpha   90.00
_cell.angle_beta   90.00
_cell.angle_gamma   90.00
#
_symmetry.space_group_name_H-M   'P 1'
#
loop_
_entity.id
_entity.type
_entity.pdbx_description
1 polymer ?
#
loop_
_entity_poly.entity_id
_entity_poly.type
_entity_poly.pdbx_seq_one_letter_code
_entity_poly.pdbx_strand_id
1 'polypeptide(L)'
;MLYDTEQSEVQLFKNVSNLLARAKQPDKPEELKAFCLTGMSRKERLHAIVQSMDKFYYQYGGIQLVVIDGIADLVKSANDEAESVAVIDELYRLAGIYNTCILCVLHFVPNGLKLRGHLGSELQRKAATILSIEKDEEPTQSVVKALKVRDGSPLDVPLMLFAWDKEAGMHVYKGEKPREEKEKRKEKELVGVARDIFGRQTHITYIDLCEQLQQFLDVKERTAKSYIRFMRERDIIVKDPANQSYFMIGLI
;
A
#
# COMPACT_ATOMS: atom_id res chain seq x y z
N MET A 1 14.99 -9.43 -7.63
CA MET A 1 14.49 -10.82 -7.56
C MET A 1 12.98 -10.80 -7.67
N LEU A 2 12.39 -11.67 -8.49
CA LEU A 2 10.96 -11.80 -8.70
C LEU A 2 10.52 -13.20 -8.28
N TYR A 3 9.54 -13.28 -7.39
CA TYR A 3 8.92 -14.53 -6.95
C TYR A 3 7.46 -14.52 -7.40
N ASP A 4 7.12 -15.47 -8.28
CA ASP A 4 5.77 -15.68 -8.81
C ASP A 4 5.14 -16.86 -8.08
N THR A 5 4.09 -16.61 -7.32
CA THR A 5 3.42 -17.61 -6.46
C THR A 5 2.19 -18.23 -7.11
N GLU A 6 1.66 -17.62 -8.18
CA GLU A 6 0.34 -17.95 -8.74
C GLU A 6 0.41 -18.60 -10.13
N GLN A 7 1.45 -18.31 -10.92
CA GLN A 7 1.50 -18.68 -12.33
C GLN A 7 2.46 -19.85 -12.60
N SER A 8 2.23 -20.55 -13.71
CA SER A 8 3.09 -21.67 -14.12
C SER A 8 4.45 -21.17 -14.61
N GLU A 9 5.44 -22.06 -14.66
CA GLU A 9 6.79 -21.74 -15.16
C GLU A 9 6.76 -21.19 -16.60
N VAL A 10 5.91 -21.77 -17.46
CA VAL A 10 5.71 -21.29 -18.84
C VAL A 10 5.19 -19.85 -18.85
N GLN A 11 4.28 -19.52 -17.95
CA GLN A 11 3.72 -18.18 -17.86
C GLN A 11 4.73 -17.20 -17.28
N LEU A 12 5.50 -17.60 -16.26
CA LEU A 12 6.61 -16.81 -15.73
C LEU A 12 7.62 -16.47 -16.83
N PHE A 13 8.00 -17.45 -17.67
CA PHE A 13 8.89 -17.21 -18.80
C PHE A 13 8.33 -16.13 -19.74
N LYS A 14 7.05 -16.24 -20.14
CA LYS A 14 6.39 -15.22 -20.97
C LYS A 14 6.37 -13.85 -20.30
N ASN A 15 6.08 -13.79 -19.00
CA ASN A 15 6.03 -12.54 -18.24
C ASN A 15 7.41 -11.87 -18.17
N VAL A 16 8.48 -12.66 -17.93
CA VAL A 16 9.85 -12.16 -17.92
C VAL A 16 10.26 -11.68 -19.31
N SER A 17 9.96 -12.42 -20.38
CA SER A 17 10.22 -11.97 -21.75
C SER A 17 9.50 -10.65 -22.06
N ASN A 18 8.23 -10.51 -21.67
CA ASN A 18 7.47 -9.28 -21.84
C ASN A 18 8.05 -8.13 -21.00
N LEU A 19 8.52 -8.41 -19.78
CA LEU A 19 9.18 -7.43 -18.92
C LEU A 19 10.46 -6.90 -19.56
N LEU A 20 11.29 -7.77 -20.12
CA LEU A 20 12.53 -7.39 -20.81
C LEU A 20 12.23 -6.55 -22.06
N ALA A 21 11.26 -6.97 -22.86
CA ALA A 21 10.83 -6.20 -24.04
C ALA A 21 10.36 -4.78 -23.67
N ARG A 22 9.53 -4.65 -22.63
CA ARG A 22 9.07 -3.35 -22.11
C ARG A 22 10.21 -2.49 -21.56
N ALA A 23 11.20 -3.13 -20.92
CA ALA A 23 12.40 -2.47 -20.43
C ALA A 23 13.44 -2.18 -21.53
N LYS A 24 13.14 -2.52 -22.80
CA LYS A 24 14.04 -2.42 -23.96
C LYS A 24 15.38 -3.12 -23.72
N GLN A 25 15.34 -4.24 -23.00
CA GLN A 25 16.50 -5.10 -22.75
C GLN A 25 16.51 -6.26 -23.75
N PRO A 26 17.58 -6.41 -24.56
CA PRO A 26 17.64 -7.47 -25.56
C PRO A 26 17.75 -8.86 -24.93
N ASP A 27 18.51 -8.96 -23.84
CA ASP A 27 18.78 -10.20 -23.12
C ASP A 27 18.40 -10.07 -21.64
N LYS A 28 18.16 -11.21 -20.99
CA LYS A 28 17.89 -11.24 -19.55
C LYS A 28 19.19 -10.98 -18.78
N PRO A 29 19.31 -9.91 -17.98
CA PRO A 29 20.48 -9.71 -17.13
C PRO A 29 20.70 -10.90 -16.18
N GLU A 30 21.95 -11.18 -15.84
CA GLU A 30 22.27 -12.28 -14.93
C GLU A 30 21.70 -12.00 -13.53
N GLU A 31 21.68 -10.74 -13.11
CA GLU A 31 21.19 -10.24 -11.82
C GLU A 31 19.67 -10.37 -11.70
N LEU A 32 18.95 -10.41 -12.83
CA LEU A 32 17.51 -10.65 -12.81
C LEU A 32 17.22 -12.12 -12.56
N LYS A 33 16.89 -12.43 -11.31
CA LYS A 33 16.40 -13.75 -10.89
C LYS A 33 14.89 -13.74 -10.78
N ALA A 34 14.25 -14.67 -11.49
CA ALA A 34 12.81 -14.91 -11.46
C ALA A 34 12.56 -16.38 -11.05
N PHE A 35 11.67 -16.60 -10.09
CA PHE A 35 11.38 -17.91 -9.53
C PHE A 35 9.89 -18.21 -9.59
N CYS A 36 9.56 -19.41 -10.04
CA CYS A 36 8.21 -19.96 -10.01
C CYS A 36 8.06 -20.76 -8.71
N LEU A 37 7.13 -20.34 -7.85
CA LEU A 37 6.89 -20.93 -6.53
C LEU A 37 5.61 -21.78 -6.48
N THR A 38 4.86 -21.87 -7.58
CA THR A 38 3.58 -22.62 -7.64
C THR A 38 3.72 -24.09 -7.25
N GLY A 39 4.84 -24.74 -7.63
CA GLY A 39 5.12 -26.15 -7.32
C GLY A 39 5.57 -26.42 -5.88
N MET A 40 5.79 -25.39 -5.07
CA MET A 40 6.26 -25.52 -3.67
C MET A 40 5.10 -25.40 -2.70
N SER A 41 5.15 -26.15 -1.59
CA SER A 41 4.24 -25.92 -0.47
C SER A 41 4.48 -24.54 0.15
N ARG A 42 3.46 -23.95 0.77
CA ARG A 42 3.56 -22.60 1.36
C ARG A 42 4.74 -22.44 2.33
N LYS A 43 5.01 -23.45 3.15
CA LYS A 43 6.14 -23.47 4.08
C LYS A 43 7.49 -23.45 3.34
N GLU A 44 7.58 -24.16 2.23
CA GLU A 44 8.79 -24.19 1.39
C GLU A 44 8.98 -22.87 0.65
N ARG A 45 7.91 -22.16 0.26
CA ARG A 45 7.99 -20.88 -0.46
C ARG A 45 8.79 -19.83 0.33
N LEU A 46 8.45 -19.59 1.60
CA LEU A 46 9.19 -18.63 2.43
C LEU A 46 10.64 -19.06 2.62
N HIS A 47 10.87 -20.35 2.86
CA HIS A 47 12.23 -20.88 3.01
C HIS A 47 13.07 -20.70 1.73
N ALA A 48 12.49 -20.95 0.56
CA ALA A 48 13.13 -20.76 -0.73
C ALA A 48 13.45 -19.28 -0.99
N ILE A 49 12.55 -18.36 -0.61
CA ILE A 49 12.81 -16.92 -0.67
C ILE A 49 14.03 -16.57 0.20
N VAL A 50 14.05 -16.98 1.47
CA VAL A 50 15.16 -16.71 2.40
C VAL A 50 16.49 -17.25 1.85
N GLN A 51 16.54 -18.52 1.46
CA GLN A 51 17.76 -19.16 0.97
C GLN A 51 18.27 -18.54 -0.33
N SER A 52 17.36 -18.20 -1.25
CA SER A 52 17.75 -17.57 -2.51
C SER A 52 18.23 -16.14 -2.27
N MET A 53 17.58 -15.36 -1.41
CA MET A 53 18.08 -14.04 -1.03
C MET A 53 19.48 -14.12 -0.45
N ASP A 54 19.73 -15.02 0.50
CA ASP A 54 21.06 -15.19 1.10
C ASP A 54 22.13 -15.50 0.04
N LYS A 55 21.88 -16.53 -0.79
CA LYS A 55 22.78 -16.92 -1.87
C LYS A 55 23.10 -15.74 -2.80
N PHE A 56 22.08 -15.05 -3.29
CA PHE A 56 22.25 -14.02 -4.32
C PHE A 56 22.76 -12.70 -3.77
N TYR A 57 22.52 -12.41 -2.50
CA TYR A 57 23.16 -11.29 -1.81
C TYR A 57 24.69 -11.43 -1.83
N TYR A 58 25.22 -12.59 -1.43
CA TYR A 58 26.67 -12.81 -1.45
C TYR A 58 27.23 -12.94 -2.87
N GLN A 59 26.48 -13.56 -3.79
CA GLN A 59 26.93 -13.73 -5.17
C GLN A 59 27.07 -12.40 -5.91
N TYR A 60 26.16 -11.46 -5.69
CA TYR A 60 26.10 -10.18 -6.44
C TYR A 60 26.50 -8.95 -5.60
N GLY A 61 26.87 -9.15 -4.33
CA GLY A 61 27.25 -8.06 -3.41
C GLY A 61 26.08 -7.19 -2.94
N GLY A 62 24.84 -7.65 -3.10
CA GLY A 62 23.65 -6.92 -2.68
C GLY A 62 22.36 -7.38 -3.36
N ILE A 63 21.22 -6.89 -2.85
CA ILE A 63 19.91 -7.05 -3.49
C ILE A 63 19.26 -5.67 -3.54
N GLN A 64 18.90 -5.20 -4.74
CA GLN A 64 18.28 -3.89 -4.90
C GLN A 64 16.76 -3.91 -4.65
N LEU A 65 16.10 -4.98 -5.11
CA LEU A 65 14.66 -5.11 -5.08
C LEU A 65 14.26 -6.58 -5.04
N VAL A 66 13.32 -6.89 -4.17
CA VAL A 66 12.58 -8.16 -4.14
C VAL A 66 11.12 -7.88 -4.45
N VAL A 67 10.52 -8.68 -5.33
CA VAL A 67 9.10 -8.61 -5.67
C VAL A 67 8.47 -9.97 -5.38
N ILE A 68 7.38 -9.98 -4.60
CA ILE A 68 6.56 -11.14 -4.29
C ILE A 68 5.13 -10.81 -4.77
N ASP A 69 4.68 -11.47 -5.83
CA ASP A 69 3.40 -11.16 -6.49
C ASP A 69 2.15 -11.65 -5.72
N GLY A 70 2.29 -12.64 -4.85
CA GLY A 70 1.22 -13.11 -3.97
C GLY A 70 1.73 -13.35 -2.57
N ILE A 71 1.72 -12.32 -1.71
CA ILE A 71 2.17 -12.49 -0.32
C ILE A 71 1.20 -13.38 0.49
N ALA A 72 -0.09 -13.36 0.16
CA ALA A 72 -1.10 -14.21 0.80
C ALA A 72 -0.82 -15.71 0.60
N ASP A 73 -0.02 -16.03 -0.40
CA ASP A 73 0.34 -17.38 -0.79
C ASP A 73 1.53 -17.94 0.01
N LEU A 74 2.12 -17.11 0.88
CA LEU A 74 3.10 -17.52 1.89
C LEU A 74 2.46 -18.00 3.20
N VAL A 75 1.17 -17.70 3.41
CA VAL A 75 0.38 -18.13 4.58
C VAL A 75 -0.74 -19.08 4.16
N LYS A 76 -1.09 -20.03 5.02
CA LYS A 76 -2.23 -20.94 4.80
C LYS A 76 -3.55 -20.19 4.74
N SER A 77 -3.67 -19.17 5.59
CA SER A 77 -4.85 -18.33 5.70
C SER A 77 -4.43 -16.90 6.03
N ALA A 78 -4.90 -15.94 5.24
CA ALA A 78 -4.73 -14.52 5.56
C ALA A 78 -5.44 -14.11 6.86
N ASN A 79 -6.30 -14.98 7.42
CA ASN A 79 -6.98 -14.77 8.69
C ASN A 79 -6.28 -15.48 9.88
N ASP A 80 -5.17 -16.17 9.65
CA ASP A 80 -4.36 -16.69 10.75
C ASP A 80 -3.42 -15.58 11.25
N GLU A 81 -3.67 -15.07 12.44
CA GLU A 81 -2.89 -13.98 13.03
C GLU A 81 -1.44 -14.37 13.26
N ALA A 82 -1.19 -15.55 13.82
CA ALA A 82 0.15 -16.00 14.18
C ALA A 82 1.01 -16.21 12.92
N GLU A 83 0.46 -16.84 11.89
CA GLU A 83 1.15 -17.03 10.61
C GLU A 83 1.39 -15.70 9.88
N SER A 84 0.40 -14.79 9.92
CA SER A 84 0.52 -13.45 9.32
C SER A 84 1.63 -12.64 10.00
N VAL A 85 1.65 -12.58 11.32
CA VAL A 85 2.70 -11.90 12.10
C VAL A 85 4.07 -12.50 11.77
N ALA A 86 4.19 -13.83 11.78
CA ALA A 86 5.46 -14.50 11.52
C ALA A 86 6.02 -14.19 10.11
N VAL A 87 5.18 -14.24 9.07
CA VAL A 87 5.61 -13.94 7.69
C VAL A 87 5.99 -12.46 7.55
N ILE A 88 5.20 -11.54 8.08
CA ILE A 88 5.49 -10.11 7.97
C ILE A 88 6.75 -9.71 8.75
N ASP A 89 6.94 -10.24 9.96
CA ASP A 89 8.14 -9.97 10.74
C ASP A 89 9.39 -10.55 10.07
N GLU A 90 9.29 -11.74 9.46
CA GLU A 90 10.41 -12.31 8.72
C GLU A 90 10.75 -11.48 7.48
N LEU A 91 9.77 -11.05 6.67
CA LEU A 91 10.02 -10.18 5.53
C LEU A 91 10.59 -8.82 5.96
N TYR A 92 10.11 -8.24 7.06
CA TYR A 92 10.64 -7.00 7.62
C TYR A 92 12.10 -7.16 8.07
N ARG A 93 12.42 -8.30 8.72
CA ARG A 93 13.79 -8.66 9.12
C ARG A 93 14.71 -8.81 7.91
N LEU A 94 14.26 -9.51 6.86
CA LEU A 94 15.03 -9.69 5.62
C LEU A 94 15.31 -8.35 4.93
N ALA A 95 14.30 -7.47 4.84
CA ALA A 95 14.47 -6.13 4.27
C ALA A 95 15.56 -5.33 5.03
N GLY A 96 15.58 -5.44 6.37
CA GLY A 96 16.58 -4.79 7.21
C GLY A 96 17.99 -5.39 7.08
N ILE A 97 18.11 -6.72 7.12
CA ILE A 97 19.41 -7.42 7.05
C ILE A 97 20.08 -7.22 5.70
N TYR A 98 19.32 -7.36 4.61
CA TYR A 98 19.86 -7.24 3.26
C TYR A 98 19.80 -5.80 2.71
N ASN A 99 19.31 -4.85 3.51
CA ASN A 99 19.13 -3.44 3.13
C ASN A 99 18.46 -3.29 1.74
N THR A 100 17.37 -4.02 1.54
CA THR A 100 16.66 -4.12 0.25
C THR A 100 15.20 -3.68 0.39
N CYS A 101 14.64 -3.15 -0.69
CA CYS A 101 13.20 -2.98 -0.80
C CYS A 101 12.54 -4.34 -1.09
N ILE A 102 11.47 -4.67 -0.36
CA ILE A 102 10.58 -5.81 -0.66
C ILE A 102 9.21 -5.25 -1.03
N LEU A 103 8.80 -5.51 -2.26
CA LEU A 103 7.48 -5.17 -2.79
C LEU A 103 6.61 -6.43 -2.74
N CYS A 104 5.49 -6.33 -2.04
CA CYS A 104 4.51 -7.40 -1.93
C CYS A 104 3.21 -6.98 -2.59
N VAL A 105 2.59 -7.87 -3.34
CA VAL A 105 1.25 -7.69 -3.90
C VAL A 105 0.24 -8.50 -3.08
N LEU A 106 -0.87 -7.83 -2.74
CA LEU A 106 -1.99 -8.42 -2.01
C LEU A 106 -3.28 -8.04 -2.71
N HIS A 107 -4.05 -9.04 -3.11
CA HIS A 107 -5.37 -8.82 -3.70
C HIS A 107 -6.39 -8.41 -2.63
N PHE A 108 -7.29 -7.49 -2.99
CA PHE A 108 -8.47 -7.17 -2.19
C PHE A 108 -9.37 -8.40 -2.04
N VAL A 109 -10.12 -8.44 -0.94
CA VAL A 109 -11.23 -9.38 -0.79
C VAL A 109 -12.27 -9.07 -1.88
N PRO A 110 -12.92 -10.07 -2.51
CA PRO A 110 -14.03 -9.81 -3.42
C PRO A 110 -15.07 -8.88 -2.77
N ASN A 111 -15.37 -7.75 -3.43
CA ASN A 111 -16.29 -6.70 -2.96
C ASN A 111 -15.86 -5.93 -1.69
N GLY A 112 -14.62 -6.09 -1.21
CA GLY A 112 -14.10 -5.40 -0.03
C GLY A 112 -13.12 -4.29 -0.39
N LEU A 113 -13.29 -3.11 0.23
CA LEU A 113 -12.30 -2.01 0.18
C LEU A 113 -11.15 -2.18 1.20
N LYS A 114 -11.18 -3.28 1.98
CA LYS A 114 -10.20 -3.56 3.04
C LYS A 114 -9.19 -4.59 2.57
N LEU A 115 -7.94 -4.43 3.03
CA LEU A 115 -6.91 -5.44 2.85
C LEU A 115 -7.33 -6.75 3.55
N ARG A 116 -6.89 -7.87 3.00
CA ARG A 116 -7.39 -9.19 3.35
C ARG A 116 -6.86 -9.66 4.72
N GLY A 117 -7.76 -9.82 5.69
CA GLY A 117 -7.52 -10.53 6.95
C GLY A 117 -6.51 -9.89 7.91
N HIS A 118 -5.98 -10.71 8.81
CA HIS A 118 -4.89 -10.33 9.71
C HIS A 118 -3.63 -9.95 8.93
N LEU A 119 -3.35 -10.64 7.82
CA LEU A 119 -2.22 -10.32 6.94
C LEU A 119 -2.27 -8.87 6.43
N GLY A 120 -3.44 -8.42 5.98
CA GLY A 120 -3.65 -7.04 5.55
C GLY A 120 -3.43 -6.02 6.68
N SER A 121 -3.87 -6.36 7.89
CA SER A 121 -3.67 -5.51 9.07
C SER A 121 -2.19 -5.43 9.47
N GLU A 122 -1.46 -6.54 9.44
CA GLU A 122 -0.03 -6.57 9.74
C GLU A 122 0.80 -5.82 8.70
N LEU A 123 0.45 -5.94 7.41
CA LEU A 123 1.04 -5.13 6.35
C LEU A 123 0.80 -3.64 6.59
N GLN A 124 -0.41 -3.23 6.98
CA GLN A 124 -0.69 -1.83 7.33
C GLN A 124 0.19 -1.32 8.45
N ARG A 125 0.50 -2.16 9.45
CA ARG A 125 1.36 -1.76 10.57
C ARG A 125 2.82 -1.60 10.13
N LYS A 126 3.36 -2.56 9.37
CA LYS A 126 4.81 -2.67 9.12
C LYS A 126 5.29 -2.03 7.81
N ALA A 127 4.45 -1.97 6.79
CA ALA A 127 4.83 -1.43 5.49
C ALA A 127 5.20 0.05 5.57
N ALA A 128 6.25 0.45 4.85
CA ALA A 128 6.61 1.86 4.73
C ALA A 128 5.66 2.64 3.79
N THR A 129 5.06 1.96 2.83
CA THR A 129 4.13 2.55 1.87
C THR A 129 3.12 1.49 1.42
N ILE A 130 1.87 1.91 1.25
CA ILE A 130 0.81 1.08 0.65
C ILE A 130 0.18 1.88 -0.48
N LEU A 131 0.21 1.30 -1.67
CA LEU A 131 -0.45 1.82 -2.86
C LEU A 131 -1.65 0.92 -3.17
N SER A 132 -2.80 1.52 -3.45
CA SER A 132 -3.95 0.84 -4.02
C SER A 132 -4.00 1.10 -5.52
N ILE A 133 -4.27 0.06 -6.29
CA ILE A 133 -4.54 0.13 -7.72
C ILE A 133 -5.99 -0.28 -7.89
N GLU A 134 -6.82 0.64 -8.35
CA GLU A 134 -8.27 0.45 -8.50
C GLU A 134 -8.70 0.85 -9.91
N LYS A 135 -9.83 0.30 -10.37
CA LYS A 135 -10.47 0.76 -11.59
C LYS A 135 -10.95 2.20 -11.39
N ASP A 136 -10.68 3.06 -12.38
CA ASP A 136 -11.16 4.44 -12.35
C ASP A 136 -12.65 4.56 -12.73
N GLU A 137 -13.24 5.75 -12.54
CA GLU A 137 -14.54 6.11 -13.10
C GLU A 137 -14.56 5.94 -14.63
N GLU A 138 -13.47 6.30 -15.31
CA GLU A 138 -13.24 5.93 -16.71
C GLU A 138 -12.82 4.44 -16.79
N PRO A 139 -13.66 3.54 -17.35
CA PRO A 139 -13.44 2.10 -17.24
C PRO A 139 -12.18 1.57 -17.92
N THR A 140 -11.60 2.36 -18.83
CA THR A 140 -10.35 2.03 -19.54
C THR A 140 -9.09 2.38 -18.75
N GLN A 141 -9.25 3.02 -17.59
CA GLN A 141 -8.16 3.49 -16.74
C GLN A 141 -8.18 2.84 -15.36
N SER A 142 -7.01 2.84 -14.76
CA SER A 142 -6.77 2.47 -13.36
C SER A 142 -6.22 3.69 -12.63
N VAL A 143 -6.72 3.93 -11.42
CA VAL A 143 -6.21 4.95 -10.51
C VAL A 143 -5.30 4.30 -9.48
N VAL A 144 -4.10 4.85 -9.33
CA VAL A 144 -3.15 4.51 -8.28
C VAL A 144 -3.22 5.58 -7.20
N LYS A 145 -3.51 5.15 -5.96
CA LYS A 145 -3.63 6.03 -4.80
C LYS A 145 -2.79 5.54 -3.63
N ALA A 146 -2.16 6.46 -2.90
CA ALA A 146 -1.54 6.11 -1.63
C ALA A 146 -2.61 5.90 -0.55
N LEU A 147 -2.50 4.76 0.15
CA LEU A 147 -3.25 4.46 1.37
C LEU A 147 -2.41 4.74 2.61
N LYS A 148 -1.10 4.51 2.54
CA LYS A 148 -0.14 4.78 3.62
C LYS A 148 1.19 5.23 3.03
N VAL A 149 1.82 6.22 3.67
CA VAL A 149 3.21 6.62 3.45
C VAL A 149 3.83 6.96 4.80
N ARG A 150 5.02 6.45 5.09
CA ARG A 150 5.71 6.67 6.38
C ARG A 150 6.10 8.13 6.58
N ASP A 151 6.58 8.77 5.51
CA ASP A 151 7.07 10.15 5.54
C ASP A 151 6.22 11.05 4.66
N GLY A 152 5.03 11.41 5.17
CA GLY A 152 4.16 12.37 4.50
C GLY A 152 2.69 12.14 4.80
N SER A 153 1.85 12.52 3.85
CA SER A 153 0.41 12.29 3.87
C SER A 153 0.02 11.46 2.66
N PRO A 154 -0.74 10.37 2.83
CA PRO A 154 -1.32 9.63 1.71
C PRO A 154 -2.30 10.48 0.88
N LEU A 155 -2.90 11.51 1.48
CA LEU A 155 -3.84 12.43 0.82
C LEU A 155 -3.13 13.53 0.03
N ASP A 156 -1.84 13.77 0.31
CA ASP A 156 -1.03 14.73 -0.44
C ASP A 156 -0.36 14.09 -1.67
N VAL A 157 -0.29 12.75 -1.74
CA VAL A 157 0.16 12.01 -2.94
C VAL A 157 -0.87 12.18 -4.07
N PRO A 158 -0.44 12.47 -5.32
CA PRO A 158 -1.36 12.59 -6.44
C PRO A 158 -2.09 11.28 -6.74
N LEU A 159 -3.30 11.42 -7.28
CA LEU A 159 -4.07 10.31 -7.83
C LEU A 159 -3.58 10.07 -9.26
N MET A 160 -2.70 9.09 -9.45
CA MET A 160 -2.07 8.84 -10.74
C MET A 160 -2.95 7.93 -11.59
N LEU A 161 -3.10 8.26 -12.86
CA LEU A 161 -3.88 7.50 -13.83
C LEU A 161 -2.97 6.67 -14.72
N PHE A 162 -3.34 5.42 -14.93
CA PHE A 162 -2.68 4.49 -15.84
C PHE A 162 -3.70 3.81 -16.73
N ALA A 163 -3.35 3.58 -17.99
CA ALA A 163 -4.21 2.83 -18.93
C ALA A 163 -3.38 1.88 -19.77
N TRP A 164 -3.98 0.76 -20.18
CA TRP A 164 -3.34 -0.16 -21.11
C TRP A 164 -3.16 0.51 -22.48
N ASP A 165 -1.93 0.53 -22.97
CA ASP A 165 -1.59 1.00 -24.30
C ASP A 165 -1.23 -0.20 -25.18
N LYS A 166 -1.96 -0.36 -26.29
CA LYS A 166 -1.78 -1.51 -27.19
C LYS A 166 -0.47 -1.45 -27.96
N GLU A 167 -0.02 -0.25 -28.34
CA GLU A 167 1.21 -0.07 -29.11
C GLU A 167 2.43 -0.26 -28.21
N ALA A 168 2.39 0.29 -26.98
CA ALA A 168 3.45 0.07 -26.00
C ALA A 168 3.40 -1.32 -25.34
N GLY A 169 2.27 -2.03 -25.43
CA GLY A 169 2.08 -3.36 -24.85
C GLY A 169 2.16 -3.37 -23.32
N MET A 170 1.83 -2.25 -22.65
CA MET A 170 1.91 -2.09 -21.20
C MET A 170 0.98 -0.99 -20.69
N HIS A 171 0.81 -0.90 -19.37
CA HIS A 171 0.15 0.26 -18.76
C HIS A 171 1.07 1.48 -18.85
N VAL A 172 0.54 2.59 -19.35
CA VAL A 172 1.24 3.87 -19.46
C VAL A 172 0.57 4.92 -18.58
N TYR A 173 1.37 5.83 -18.07
CA TYR A 173 0.89 6.97 -17.29
C TYR A 173 0.04 7.90 -18.16
N LYS A 174 -1.14 8.29 -17.67
CA LYS A 174 -2.11 9.16 -18.35
C LYS A 174 -2.28 10.52 -17.67
N GLY A 175 -1.46 10.82 -16.65
CA GLY A 175 -1.55 12.05 -15.88
C GLY A 175 -2.09 11.82 -14.48
N GLU A 176 -2.45 12.92 -13.81
CA GLU A 176 -3.05 12.91 -12.47
C GLU A 176 -4.52 13.32 -12.57
N LYS A 177 -5.36 12.85 -11.65
CA LYS A 177 -6.71 13.40 -11.52
C LYS A 177 -6.66 14.88 -11.16
N PRO A 178 -7.66 15.68 -11.59
CA PRO A 178 -7.74 17.09 -11.25
C PRO A 178 -7.66 17.34 -9.75
N ARG A 179 -7.14 18.51 -9.38
CA ARG A 179 -7.01 18.94 -7.98
C ARG A 179 -8.35 18.87 -7.22
N GLU A 180 -9.46 19.17 -7.90
CA GLU A 180 -10.81 19.10 -7.34
C GLU A 180 -11.16 17.70 -6.85
N GLU A 181 -10.82 16.65 -7.61
CA GLU A 181 -11.06 15.27 -7.19
C GLU A 181 -10.17 14.87 -6.01
N LYS A 182 -8.93 15.35 -5.98
CA LYS A 182 -8.03 15.15 -4.84
C LYS A 182 -8.59 15.80 -3.58
N GLU A 183 -9.07 17.04 -3.67
CA GLU A 183 -9.70 17.74 -2.55
C GLU A 183 -10.99 17.06 -2.12
N LYS A 184 -11.83 16.61 -3.06
CA LYS A 184 -13.06 15.85 -2.77
C LYS A 184 -12.76 14.53 -2.05
N ARG A 185 -11.70 13.81 -2.46
CA ARG A 185 -11.23 12.61 -1.75
C ARG A 185 -10.78 12.96 -0.34
N LYS A 186 -9.93 13.97 -0.19
CA LYS A 186 -9.42 14.42 1.12
C LYS A 186 -10.56 14.79 2.07
N GLU A 187 -11.55 15.53 1.57
CA GLU A 187 -12.75 15.89 2.30
C GLU A 187 -13.55 14.66 2.73
N LYS A 188 -13.85 13.74 1.80
CA LYS A 188 -14.59 12.51 2.10
C LYS A 188 -13.92 11.64 3.16
N GLU A 189 -12.60 11.46 3.07
CA GLU A 189 -11.82 10.69 4.06
C GLU A 189 -11.84 11.36 5.44
N LEU A 190 -11.65 12.69 5.50
CA LEU A 190 -11.67 13.44 6.75
C LEU A 190 -13.06 13.49 7.39
N VAL A 191 -14.14 13.53 6.59
CA VAL A 191 -15.52 13.35 7.07
C VAL A 191 -15.70 11.98 7.71
N GLY A 192 -15.20 10.92 7.09
CA GLY A 192 -15.24 9.56 7.65
C GLY A 192 -14.53 9.50 9.01
N VAL A 193 -13.30 10.01 9.08
CA VAL A 193 -12.52 10.04 10.34
C VAL A 193 -13.20 10.90 11.40
N ALA A 194 -13.76 12.05 11.04
CA ALA A 194 -14.52 12.89 11.97
C ALA A 194 -15.70 12.12 12.56
N ARG A 195 -16.49 11.43 11.73
CA ARG A 195 -17.62 10.61 12.20
C ARG A 195 -17.17 9.50 13.14
N ASP A 196 -16.04 8.86 12.88
CA ASP A 196 -15.51 7.80 13.74
C ASP A 196 -15.02 8.34 15.09
N ILE A 197 -14.34 9.49 15.10
CA ILE A 197 -13.87 10.15 16.33
C ILE A 197 -15.06 10.66 17.15
N PHE A 198 -15.93 11.46 16.54
CA PHE A 198 -17.04 12.10 17.24
C PHE A 198 -18.21 11.15 17.51
N GLY A 199 -18.26 9.98 16.86
CA GLY A 199 -19.18 8.90 17.20
C GLY A 199 -18.92 8.31 18.59
N ARG A 200 -17.71 8.50 19.14
CA ARG A 200 -17.32 8.04 20.49
C ARG A 200 -17.38 9.13 21.56
N GLN A 201 -17.35 10.39 21.14
CA GLN A 201 -17.33 11.55 22.04
C GLN A 201 -17.92 12.79 21.34
N THR A 202 -18.71 13.58 22.05
CA THR A 202 -19.37 14.76 21.47
C THR A 202 -18.46 15.99 21.39
N HIS A 203 -17.45 16.07 22.26
CA HIS A 203 -16.53 17.19 22.36
C HIS A 203 -15.09 16.67 22.45
N ILE A 204 -14.14 17.41 21.86
CA ILE A 204 -12.72 17.04 21.87
C ILE A 204 -11.84 18.30 21.93
N THR A 205 -10.74 18.26 22.67
CA THR A 205 -9.79 19.37 22.67
C THR A 205 -8.97 19.38 21.38
N TYR A 206 -8.32 20.51 21.09
CA TYR A 206 -7.40 20.58 19.94
C TYR A 206 -6.26 19.54 20.03
N ILE A 207 -5.72 19.34 21.23
CA ILE A 207 -4.59 18.44 21.48
C ILE A 207 -5.02 17.01 21.23
N ASP A 208 -6.13 16.59 21.86
CA ASP A 208 -6.66 15.23 21.72
C ASP A 208 -7.07 14.94 20.26
N LEU A 209 -7.67 15.92 19.57
CA LEU A 209 -8.04 15.77 18.16
C LEU A 209 -6.79 15.60 17.28
N CYS A 210 -5.74 16.36 17.56
CA CYS A 210 -4.46 16.23 16.86
C CYS A 210 -3.84 14.85 17.10
N GLU A 211 -3.86 14.34 18.33
CA GLU A 211 -3.37 13.00 18.66
C GLU A 211 -4.19 11.89 17.99
N GLN A 212 -5.51 11.97 18.04
CA GLN A 212 -6.39 10.98 17.40
C GLN A 212 -6.22 10.99 15.88
N LEU A 213 -6.13 12.15 15.23
CA LEU A 213 -5.87 12.22 13.79
C LEU A 213 -4.51 11.64 13.40
N GLN A 214 -3.47 11.84 14.21
CA GLN A 214 -2.16 11.20 13.99
C GLN A 214 -2.29 9.67 14.03
N GLN A 215 -3.05 9.13 14.98
CA GLN A 215 -3.25 7.68 15.11
C GLN A 215 -4.12 7.11 13.99
N PHE A 216 -5.25 7.73 13.67
CA PHE A 216 -6.19 7.24 12.66
C PHE A 216 -5.62 7.28 11.25
N LEU A 217 -4.87 8.34 10.91
CA LEU A 217 -4.33 8.54 9.57
C LEU A 217 -2.85 8.18 9.43
N ASP A 218 -2.20 7.75 10.52
CA ASP A 218 -0.77 7.44 10.60
C ASP A 218 0.10 8.58 10.04
N VAL A 219 -0.16 9.80 10.51
CA VAL A 219 0.53 11.02 10.07
C VAL A 219 1.26 11.71 11.22
N LYS A 220 2.26 12.54 10.90
CA LYS A 220 2.96 13.38 11.88
C LYS A 220 2.11 14.57 12.33
N GLU A 221 2.38 15.09 13.53
CA GLU A 221 1.67 16.20 14.16
C GLU A 221 1.43 17.40 13.23
N ARG A 222 2.46 17.84 12.49
CA ARG A 222 2.34 18.96 11.54
C ARG A 222 1.23 18.73 10.50
N THR A 223 1.13 17.51 9.99
CA THR A 223 0.12 17.12 9.00
C THR A 223 -1.27 17.06 9.64
N ALA A 224 -1.38 16.51 10.86
CA ALA A 224 -2.64 16.50 11.60
C ALA A 224 -3.18 17.92 11.85
N LYS A 225 -2.32 18.87 12.23
CA LYS A 225 -2.69 20.29 12.37
C LYS A 225 -3.20 20.89 11.04
N SER A 226 -2.58 20.53 9.92
CA SER A 226 -3.03 20.94 8.58
C SER A 226 -4.42 20.37 8.24
N TYR A 227 -4.70 19.13 8.65
CA TYR A 227 -6.04 18.55 8.49
C TYR A 227 -7.07 19.22 9.37
N ILE A 228 -6.78 19.50 10.64
CA ILE A 228 -7.71 20.24 11.51
C ILE A 228 -8.06 21.59 10.88
N ARG A 229 -7.07 22.30 10.32
CA ARG A 229 -7.33 23.54 9.59
C ARG A 229 -8.26 23.32 8.39
N PHE A 230 -7.97 22.34 7.55
CA PHE A 230 -8.81 22.00 6.39
C PHE A 230 -10.24 21.61 6.81
N MET A 231 -10.39 20.80 7.85
CA MET A 231 -11.69 20.37 8.37
C MET A 231 -12.52 21.54 8.88
N ARG A 232 -11.87 22.56 9.48
CA ARG A 232 -12.54 23.80 9.88
C ARG A 232 -12.93 24.67 8.69
N GLU A 233 -12.06 24.78 7.68
CA GLU A 233 -12.34 25.54 6.45
C GLU A 233 -13.50 24.94 5.63
N ARG A 234 -13.77 23.64 5.80
CA ARG A 234 -14.87 22.91 5.15
C ARG A 234 -16.04 22.60 6.09
N ASP A 235 -16.09 23.22 7.27
CA ASP A 235 -17.13 23.01 8.29
C ASP A 235 -17.38 21.53 8.68
N ILE A 236 -16.39 20.66 8.49
CA ILE A 236 -16.43 19.26 8.95
C ILE A 236 -16.40 19.21 10.49
N ILE A 237 -15.67 20.15 11.10
CA ILE A 237 -15.63 20.35 12.54
C ILE A 237 -15.81 21.83 12.84
N VAL A 238 -16.49 22.12 13.94
CA VAL A 238 -16.77 23.47 14.41
C VAL A 238 -16.30 23.64 15.85
N LYS A 239 -16.02 24.88 16.27
CA LYS A 239 -15.78 25.15 17.68
C LYS A 239 -17.10 25.06 18.45
N ASP A 240 -17.04 24.55 19.67
CA ASP A 240 -18.18 24.57 20.58
C ASP A 240 -18.54 26.04 20.94
N PRO A 241 -19.78 26.49 20.67
CA PRO A 241 -20.26 27.81 21.06
C PRO A 241 -20.21 28.09 22.56
N ALA A 242 -20.38 27.04 23.39
CA ALA A 242 -20.35 27.15 24.85
C ALA A 242 -18.93 27.17 25.40
N ASN A 243 -17.98 26.48 24.75
CA ASN A 243 -16.58 26.46 25.14
C ASN A 243 -15.62 26.37 23.95
N GLN A 244 -15.04 27.50 23.58
CA GLN A 244 -14.13 27.60 22.43
C GLN A 244 -12.82 26.79 22.52
N SER A 245 -12.57 26.13 23.65
CA SER A 245 -11.47 25.18 23.86
C SER A 245 -11.75 23.81 23.23
N TYR A 246 -13.02 23.51 22.94
CA TYR A 246 -13.45 22.24 22.37
C TYR A 246 -13.93 22.39 20.93
N PHE A 247 -13.81 21.29 20.18
CA PHE A 247 -14.40 21.08 18.87
C PHE A 247 -15.57 20.10 18.96
N MET A 248 -16.52 20.26 18.04
CA MET A 248 -17.65 19.38 17.79
C MET A 248 -17.68 19.01 16.30
N ILE A 249 -18.38 17.93 15.97
CA ILE A 249 -18.67 17.60 14.57
C ILE A 249 -19.56 18.68 13.94
N GLY A 250 -19.28 19.04 12.70
CA GLY A 250 -20.15 19.92 11.90
C GLY A 250 -21.39 19.19 11.40
N LEU A 251 -22.26 19.91 10.68
CA LEU A 251 -23.45 19.34 10.05
C LEU A 251 -23.03 18.63 8.75
N ILE A 252 -22.63 17.35 8.86
CA ILE A 252 -22.07 16.55 7.75
C ILE A 252 -22.74 15.21 7.53
#